data_AF-A0A165AND6-F1
#
_entry.id   AF-A0A165AND6-F1
#
_cell.length_a   1.000
_cell.length_b   1.000
_cell.length_c   1.000
_cell.angle_alpha   90.00
_cell.angle_beta   90.00
_cell.angle_gamma   90.00
#
_symmetry.space_group_name_H-M   'P 1'
#
loop_
_entity.id
_entity.type
_entity.pdbx_description
1 polymer ?
#
loop_
_entity_poly.entity_id
_entity_poly.type
_entity_poly.pdbx_seq_one_letter_code
_entity_poly.pdbx_strand_id
1 'polypeptide(L)'
;MDDIHCLPSCLSHIWLILNDMILGICFGIFCIENRQHLATSANWWIRSLSVEWIQSMLIWFDNWPAGLKLNTELSKFFVSAMLQFISLWGELLSGIVGRLPGIIMTIGICSSGGLTMAIALISDCVRILTFHLTVCYSMVVILFRHQLLMVVSLFKLFRGKRSNPLRGRVDSWDYDVDQLFLGTILFALVAFILPTVSVYYTFFVAIQIALLVLHVALQSLATCLNHFPLFVLMLRIKDSGRIPGRTSEIKVLSCLTWFEVESCSSSILYKRTEVS
;
A
#
# COMPACT_ATOMS: atom_id res chain seq x y z
N MET A 1 28.78 -39.81 -10.79
CA MET A 1 29.45 -39.72 -9.47
C MET A 1 29.06 -38.37 -8.86
N ASP A 2 27.76 -38.08 -8.89
CA ASP A 2 27.21 -36.72 -8.75
C ASP A 2 26.23 -36.63 -7.55
N ASP A 3 25.93 -37.76 -6.90
CA ASP A 3 24.91 -37.84 -5.86
C ASP A 3 25.40 -37.34 -4.48
N ILE A 4 26.72 -37.27 -4.25
CA ILE A 4 27.29 -36.92 -2.94
C ILE A 4 27.25 -35.39 -2.69
N HIS A 5 27.26 -34.56 -3.74
CA HIS A 5 27.16 -33.10 -3.60
C HIS A 5 25.71 -32.58 -3.49
N CYS A 6 24.70 -33.35 -3.92
CA CYS A 6 23.29 -32.96 -3.79
C CYS A 6 22.70 -33.25 -2.40
N LEU A 7 23.21 -34.25 -1.68
CA LEU A 7 22.70 -34.67 -0.37
C LEU A 7 22.64 -33.54 0.69
N PRO A 8 23.70 -32.73 0.91
CA PRO A 8 23.67 -31.68 1.93
C PRO A 8 22.75 -30.50 1.55
N SER A 9 22.59 -30.23 0.26
CA SER A 9 21.68 -29.20 -0.27
C SER A 9 20.22 -29.60 -0.05
N CYS A 10 19.85 -30.84 -0.40
CA CYS A 10 18.49 -31.36 -0.19
C CYS A 10 18.11 -31.38 1.29
N LEU A 11 19.03 -31.76 2.17
CA LEU A 11 18.78 -31.83 3.62
C LEU A 11 18.53 -30.43 4.22
N SER A 12 19.22 -29.41 3.72
CA SER A 12 18.98 -28.01 4.11
C SER A 12 17.60 -27.51 3.67
N HIS A 13 17.12 -27.88 2.48
CA HIS A 13 15.80 -27.48 2.00
C HIS A 13 14.67 -28.20 2.77
N ILE A 14 14.82 -29.50 3.01
CA ILE A 14 13.87 -30.28 3.81
C ILE A 14 13.78 -29.71 5.24
N TRP A 15 14.92 -29.31 5.82
CA TRP A 15 14.95 -28.69 7.14
C TRP A 15 14.17 -27.38 7.21
N LEU A 16 14.31 -26.49 6.22
CA LEU A 16 13.59 -25.23 6.15
C LEU A 16 12.08 -25.44 6.03
N ILE A 17 11.65 -26.35 5.14
CA ILE A 17 10.23 -26.69 4.94
C ILE A 17 9.64 -27.25 6.24
N LEU A 18 10.35 -28.17 6.91
CA LEU A 18 9.90 -28.75 8.17
C LEU A 18 9.76 -27.68 9.27
N ASN A 19 10.71 -26.74 9.35
CA ASN A 19 10.66 -25.65 10.31
C ASN A 19 9.45 -24.73 10.05
N ASP A 20 9.22 -24.34 8.80
CA ASP A 20 8.07 -23.51 8.41
C ASP A 20 6.74 -24.22 8.73
N MET A 21 6.64 -25.54 8.49
CA MET A 21 5.47 -26.33 8.85
C MET A 21 5.25 -26.42 10.38
N ILE A 22 6.31 -26.65 11.16
CA ILE A 22 6.20 -26.73 12.63
C ILE A 22 5.76 -25.38 13.21
N LEU A 23 6.38 -24.29 12.75
CA LEU A 23 5.99 -22.93 13.15
C LEU A 23 4.55 -22.62 12.72
N GLY A 24 4.17 -23.05 11.52
CA GLY A 24 2.81 -22.91 10.99
C GLY A 24 1.77 -23.65 11.84
N ILE A 25 2.04 -24.89 12.25
CA ILE A 25 1.13 -25.65 13.12
C ILE A 25 1.01 -24.98 14.49
N CYS A 26 2.13 -24.55 15.08
CA CYS A 26 2.12 -23.85 16.37
C CYS A 26 1.31 -22.54 16.30
N PHE A 27 1.54 -21.74 15.27
CA PHE A 27 0.78 -20.51 15.01
C PHE A 27 -0.71 -20.80 14.78
N GLY A 28 -1.03 -21.85 14.02
CA GLY A 28 -2.40 -22.25 13.72
C GLY A 28 -3.19 -22.64 14.98
N ILE A 29 -2.59 -23.44 15.86
CA ILE A 29 -3.20 -23.81 17.16
C ILE A 29 -3.44 -22.55 17.99
N PHE A 30 -2.42 -21.68 18.12
CA PHE A 30 -2.55 -20.42 18.84
C PHE A 30 -3.69 -19.55 18.31
N CYS A 31 -3.84 -19.43 16.99
CA CYS A 31 -4.93 -18.69 16.36
C CYS A 31 -6.31 -19.29 16.65
N ILE A 32 -6.44 -20.61 16.60
CA ILE A 32 -7.72 -21.30 16.82
C ILE A 32 -8.14 -21.18 18.29
N GLU A 33 -7.21 -21.39 19.23
CA GLU A 33 -7.47 -21.27 20.67
C GLU A 33 -7.85 -19.86 21.07
N ASN A 34 -7.15 -18.84 20.54
CA ASN A 34 -7.37 -17.44 20.89
C ASN A 34 -8.28 -16.69 19.92
N ARG A 35 -9.03 -17.39 19.07
CA ARG A 35 -9.78 -16.78 17.94
C ARG A 35 -10.71 -15.64 18.34
N GLN A 36 -11.37 -15.74 19.50
CA GLN A 36 -12.30 -14.70 19.97
C GLN A 36 -11.54 -13.45 20.41
N HIS A 37 -10.45 -13.60 21.17
CA HIS A 37 -9.60 -12.49 21.60
C HIS A 37 -8.89 -11.81 20.42
N LEU A 38 -8.41 -12.61 19.46
CA LEU A 38 -7.81 -12.11 18.23
C LEU A 38 -8.84 -11.36 17.38
N ALA A 39 -10.06 -11.88 17.26
CA ALA A 39 -11.13 -11.23 16.50
C ALA A 39 -11.54 -9.88 17.11
N THR A 40 -11.71 -9.79 18.43
CA THR A 40 -12.08 -8.53 19.09
C THR A 40 -10.95 -7.51 18.99
N SER A 41 -9.71 -7.93 19.17
CA SER A 41 -8.52 -7.07 19.02
C SER A 41 -8.38 -6.58 17.58
N ALA A 42 -8.50 -7.47 16.59
CA ALA A 42 -8.44 -7.12 15.18
C ALA A 42 -9.57 -6.15 14.80
N ASN A 43 -10.80 -6.40 15.26
CA ASN A 43 -11.93 -5.51 15.02
C ASN A 43 -11.66 -4.09 15.55
N TRP A 44 -11.14 -3.97 16.78
CA TRP A 44 -10.79 -2.68 17.36
C TRP A 44 -9.78 -1.93 16.47
N TRP A 45 -8.69 -2.60 16.08
CA TRP A 45 -7.68 -2.00 15.18
C TRP A 45 -8.26 -1.61 13.82
N ILE A 46 -9.02 -2.50 13.18
CA ILE A 46 -9.64 -2.25 11.87
C ILE A 46 -10.56 -1.04 11.95
N ARG A 47 -11.44 -0.97 12.95
CA ARG A 47 -12.42 0.12 13.07
C ARG A 47 -11.76 1.44 13.41
N SER A 48 -10.85 1.45 14.38
CA SER A 48 -10.20 2.67 14.83
C SER A 48 -9.25 3.24 13.77
N LEU A 49 -8.44 2.42 13.10
CA LEU A 49 -7.52 2.90 12.07
C LEU A 49 -8.20 3.18 10.73
N SER A 50 -9.01 2.25 10.22
CA SER A 50 -9.53 2.31 8.85
C SER A 50 -10.76 3.19 8.70
N VAL A 51 -11.47 3.50 9.80
CA VAL A 51 -12.72 4.28 9.77
C VAL A 51 -12.60 5.51 10.65
N GLU A 52 -12.51 5.33 11.97
CA GLU A 52 -12.66 6.44 12.94
C GLU A 52 -11.56 7.49 12.81
N TRP A 53 -10.30 7.06 12.72
CA TRP A 53 -9.16 7.98 12.59
C TRP A 53 -9.22 8.76 11.28
N ILE A 54 -9.61 8.12 10.18
CA ILE A 54 -9.67 8.76 8.87
C ILE A 54 -10.83 9.74 8.78
N GLN A 55 -12.00 9.37 9.33
CA GLN A 55 -13.13 10.30 9.45
C GLN A 55 -12.76 11.51 10.32
N SER A 56 -12.06 11.30 11.43
CA SER A 56 -11.59 12.37 12.30
C SER A 56 -10.64 13.33 11.58
N MET A 57 -9.71 12.80 10.79
CA MET A 57 -8.79 13.60 9.98
C MET A 57 -9.50 14.38 8.87
N LEU A 58 -10.48 13.77 8.20
CA LEU A 58 -11.31 14.45 7.20
C LEU A 58 -12.11 15.61 7.80
N ILE A 59 -12.70 15.42 8.98
CA ILE A 59 -13.41 16.47 9.72
C ILE A 59 -12.44 17.56 10.19
N TRP A 60 -11.22 17.19 10.60
CA TRP A 60 -10.18 18.15 10.96
C TRP A 60 -9.77 19.02 9.76
N PHE A 61 -9.70 18.44 8.56
CA PHE A 61 -9.42 19.20 7.34
C PHE A 61 -10.51 20.20 6.96
N ASP A 62 -11.77 19.93 7.29
CA ASP A 62 -12.86 20.88 7.08
C ASP A 62 -12.75 22.11 8.01
N ASN A 63 -12.16 21.93 9.20
CA ASN A 63 -12.04 22.96 10.25
C ASN A 63 -10.74 23.81 10.16
N TRP A 64 -10.21 24.03 8.94
CA TRP A 64 -9.01 24.86 8.66
C TRP A 64 -7.71 24.34 9.31
N PRO A 65 -7.14 23.24 8.80
CA PRO A 65 -5.85 22.75 9.26
C PRO A 65 -4.78 23.81 9.01
N ALA A 66 -4.03 24.17 10.06
CA ALA A 66 -2.95 25.16 10.02
C ALA A 66 -3.36 26.61 9.65
N GLY A 67 -4.64 26.98 9.78
CA GLY A 67 -5.09 28.37 9.53
C GLY A 67 -5.15 28.78 8.06
N LEU A 68 -4.96 27.84 7.13
CA LEU A 68 -5.21 28.05 5.71
C LEU A 68 -6.73 28.10 5.46
N LYS A 69 -7.20 29.22 4.92
CA LYS A 69 -8.60 29.35 4.49
C LYS A 69 -8.79 28.64 3.16
N LEU A 70 -9.12 27.36 3.22
CA LEU A 70 -9.47 26.55 2.05
C LEU A 70 -10.80 27.06 1.44
N ASN A 71 -11.04 26.69 0.18
CA ASN A 71 -12.36 26.91 -0.41
C ASN A 71 -13.39 26.05 0.33
N THR A 72 -14.25 26.70 1.12
CA THR A 72 -15.17 26.01 2.03
C THR A 72 -16.19 25.16 1.31
N GLU A 73 -16.71 25.62 0.18
CA GLU A 73 -17.76 24.89 -0.54
C GLU A 73 -17.22 23.64 -1.22
N LEU A 74 -16.04 23.72 -1.83
CA LEU A 74 -15.39 22.54 -2.40
C LEU A 74 -14.92 21.56 -1.32
N SER A 75 -14.34 22.06 -0.23
CA SER A 75 -13.89 21.22 0.90
C SER A 75 -15.07 20.42 1.47
N LYS A 76 -16.20 21.08 1.75
CA LYS A 76 -17.42 20.41 2.22
C LYS A 76 -17.92 19.35 1.24
N PHE A 77 -17.95 19.64 -0.05
CA PHE A 77 -18.36 18.65 -1.05
C PHE A 77 -17.42 17.43 -1.05
N PHE A 78 -16.11 17.66 -1.05
CA PHE A 78 -15.12 16.59 -1.06
C PHE A 78 -15.17 15.75 0.22
N VAL A 79 -15.20 16.39 1.38
CA VAL A 79 -15.28 15.73 2.69
C VAL A 79 -16.58 14.95 2.83
N SER A 80 -17.72 15.52 2.46
CA SER A 80 -19.00 14.80 2.54
C SER A 80 -19.03 13.55 1.66
N ALA A 81 -18.54 13.64 0.41
CA ALA A 81 -18.44 12.50 -0.49
C ALA A 81 -17.51 11.40 0.07
N MET A 82 -16.33 11.78 0.58
CA MET A 82 -15.37 10.82 1.15
C MET A 82 -15.89 10.18 2.45
N LEU A 83 -16.50 10.98 3.33
CA LEU A 83 -17.11 10.48 4.56
C LEU A 83 -18.23 9.48 4.26
N GLN A 84 -19.09 9.79 3.28
CA GLN A 84 -20.16 8.88 2.87
C GLN A 84 -19.61 7.57 2.31
N PHE A 85 -18.56 7.63 1.50
CA PHE A 85 -17.92 6.42 0.99
C PHE A 85 -17.29 5.58 2.11
N ILE A 86 -16.59 6.21 3.05
CA ILE A 86 -15.98 5.53 4.20
C ILE A 86 -17.05 4.95 5.13
N SER A 87 -18.18 5.64 5.34
CA SER A 87 -19.27 5.13 6.17
C SER A 87 -19.94 3.90 5.54
N LEU A 88 -20.19 3.93 4.23
CA LEU A 88 -20.71 2.76 3.49
C LEU A 88 -19.75 1.56 3.61
N TRP A 89 -18.44 1.82 3.53
CA TRP A 89 -17.46 0.77 3.76
C TRP A 89 -17.47 0.26 5.21
N GLY A 90 -17.66 1.14 6.19
CA GLY A 90 -17.81 0.79 7.60
C GLY A 90 -19.00 -0.15 7.84
N GLU A 91 -20.13 0.09 7.17
CA GLU A 91 -21.30 -0.81 7.20
C GLU A 91 -20.96 -2.19 6.61
N LEU A 92 -20.29 -2.23 5.45
CA LEU A 92 -19.83 -3.49 4.86
C LEU A 92 -18.84 -4.24 5.78
N LEU A 93 -17.89 -3.51 6.38
CA LEU A 93 -16.92 -4.06 7.33
C LEU A 93 -17.60 -4.66 8.54
N SER A 94 -18.70 -4.09 9.03
CA SER A 94 -19.44 -4.65 10.18
C SER A 94 -19.90 -6.10 9.91
N GLY A 95 -20.32 -6.41 8.69
CA GLY A 95 -20.69 -7.77 8.27
C GLY A 95 -19.49 -8.70 8.08
N ILE A 96 -18.32 -8.18 7.71
CA ILE A 96 -17.07 -8.94 7.62
C ILE A 96 -16.52 -9.22 9.03
N VAL A 97 -16.56 -8.21 9.91
CA VAL A 97 -16.13 -8.28 11.31
C VAL A 97 -16.89 -9.35 12.08
N GLY A 98 -18.22 -9.47 11.87
CA GLY A 98 -19.00 -10.54 12.49
C GLY A 98 -18.51 -11.96 12.13
N ARG A 99 -17.80 -12.11 11.01
CA ARG A 99 -17.20 -13.37 10.54
C ARG A 99 -15.71 -13.50 10.85
N LEU A 100 -15.07 -12.51 11.50
CA LEU A 100 -13.64 -12.54 11.85
C LEU A 100 -13.21 -13.80 12.62
N PRO A 101 -13.95 -14.30 13.63
CA PRO A 101 -13.56 -15.54 14.31
C PRO A 101 -13.49 -16.74 13.36
N GLY A 102 -14.38 -16.80 12.37
CA GLY A 102 -14.38 -17.84 11.33
C GLY A 102 -13.20 -17.68 10.38
N ILE A 103 -12.88 -16.45 9.96
CA ILE A 103 -11.72 -16.16 9.11
C ILE A 103 -10.41 -16.55 9.83
N ILE A 104 -10.26 -16.19 11.10
CA ILE A 104 -9.09 -16.56 11.91
C ILE A 104 -8.98 -18.08 12.05
N MET A 105 -10.11 -18.79 12.21
CA MET A 105 -10.13 -20.25 12.22
C MET A 105 -9.67 -20.83 10.89
N THR A 106 -10.13 -20.30 9.75
CA THR A 106 -9.66 -20.75 8.43
C THR A 106 -8.17 -20.50 8.22
N ILE A 107 -7.66 -19.34 8.64
CA ILE A 107 -6.21 -19.04 8.62
C ILE A 107 -5.45 -20.04 9.47
N GLY A 108 -5.95 -20.35 10.67
CA GLY A 108 -5.32 -21.32 11.58
C GLY A 108 -5.25 -22.73 11.00
N ILE A 109 -6.30 -23.19 10.30
CA ILE A 109 -6.32 -24.49 9.62
C ILE A 109 -5.34 -24.49 8.44
N CYS A 110 -5.36 -23.45 7.61
CA CYS A 110 -4.47 -23.31 6.44
C CYS A 110 -2.99 -23.14 6.84
N SER A 111 -2.71 -22.67 8.06
CA SER A 111 -1.36 -22.54 8.62
C SER A 111 -0.63 -23.89 8.77
N SER A 112 -1.35 -25.01 8.71
CA SER A 112 -0.74 -26.35 8.64
C SER A 112 0.17 -26.55 7.42
N GLY A 113 -0.03 -25.77 6.36
CA GLY A 113 0.84 -25.73 5.18
C GLY A 113 2.14 -24.94 5.35
N GLY A 114 2.34 -24.26 6.49
CA GLY A 114 3.51 -23.42 6.76
C GLY A 114 3.13 -22.05 7.37
N LEU A 115 4.04 -21.47 8.15
CA LEU A 115 3.86 -20.11 8.71
C LEU A 115 3.82 -19.08 7.57
N THR A 116 4.57 -19.31 6.50
CA THR A 116 4.58 -18.45 5.31
C THR A 116 3.21 -18.38 4.62
N MET A 117 2.48 -19.49 4.56
CA MET A 117 1.09 -19.53 4.08
C MET A 117 0.17 -18.69 4.97
N ALA A 118 0.32 -18.78 6.29
CA ALA A 118 -0.49 -17.98 7.21
C ALA A 118 -0.22 -16.46 7.05
N ILE A 119 1.04 -16.07 6.90
CA ILE A 119 1.42 -14.66 6.65
C ILE A 119 0.84 -14.16 5.32
N ALA A 120 0.84 -15.00 4.27
CA ALA A 120 0.23 -14.65 2.99
C ALA A 120 -1.28 -14.40 3.12
N LEU A 121 -2.01 -15.30 3.79
CA LEU A 121 -3.44 -15.13 4.05
C LEU A 121 -3.76 -13.89 4.89
N ILE A 122 -2.93 -13.60 5.91
CA ILE A 122 -3.06 -12.38 6.71
C ILE A 122 -2.85 -11.14 5.84
N SER A 123 -1.82 -11.13 4.99
CA SER A 123 -1.56 -10.03 4.06
C SER A 123 -2.75 -9.80 3.11
N ASP A 124 -3.36 -10.86 2.58
CA ASP A 124 -4.53 -10.74 1.71
C ASP A 124 -5.77 -10.23 2.47
N CYS A 125 -5.96 -10.66 3.73
CA CYS A 125 -7.01 -10.10 4.58
C CYS A 125 -6.80 -8.60 4.81
N VAL A 126 -5.58 -8.16 5.10
CA VAL A 126 -5.26 -6.74 5.27
C VAL A 126 -5.59 -5.96 3.99
N ARG A 127 -5.21 -6.46 2.80
CA ARG A 127 -5.52 -5.81 1.51
C ARG A 127 -7.02 -5.61 1.30
N ILE A 128 -7.81 -6.64 1.59
CA ILE A 128 -9.26 -6.58 1.46
C ILE A 128 -9.84 -5.57 2.46
N LEU A 129 -9.40 -5.60 3.71
CA LEU A 129 -9.90 -4.72 4.77
C LEU A 129 -9.58 -3.24 4.51
N THR A 130 -8.45 -2.94 3.88
CA THR A 130 -8.00 -1.57 3.56
C THR A 130 -8.29 -1.16 2.12
N PHE A 131 -9.13 -1.91 1.40
CA PHE A 131 -9.40 -1.68 -0.02
C PHE A 131 -10.01 -0.30 -0.29
N HIS A 132 -10.95 0.15 0.56
CA HIS A 132 -11.57 1.48 0.45
C HIS A 132 -10.54 2.61 0.47
N LEU A 133 -9.45 2.48 1.22
CA LEU A 133 -8.40 3.49 1.29
C LEU A 133 -7.63 3.62 -0.02
N THR A 134 -7.41 2.49 -0.69
CA THR A 134 -6.79 2.46 -2.01
C THR A 134 -7.70 3.08 -3.06
N VAL A 135 -9.02 2.86 -2.94
CA VAL A 135 -10.03 3.50 -3.80
C VAL A 135 -10.06 5.02 -3.56
N CYS A 136 -10.12 5.47 -2.32
CA CYS A 136 -10.05 6.90 -1.98
C CYS A 136 -8.79 7.54 -2.54
N TYR A 137 -7.62 6.94 -2.30
CA TYR A 137 -6.35 7.39 -2.87
C TYR A 137 -6.42 7.55 -4.39
N SER A 138 -6.93 6.54 -5.09
CA SER A 138 -7.08 6.57 -6.55
C SER A 138 -7.98 7.71 -7.02
N MET A 139 -9.11 7.92 -6.34
CA MET A 139 -10.02 9.04 -6.64
C MET A 139 -9.33 10.40 -6.48
N VAL A 140 -8.55 10.58 -5.40
CA VAL A 140 -7.86 11.85 -5.14
C VAL A 140 -6.74 12.09 -6.17
N VAL A 141 -5.99 11.06 -6.53
CA VAL A 141 -4.92 11.15 -7.55
C VAL A 141 -5.51 11.56 -8.91
N ILE A 142 -6.61 10.93 -9.32
CA ILE A 142 -7.32 11.28 -10.55
C ILE A 142 -7.78 12.74 -10.52
N LEU A 143 -8.41 13.16 -9.42
CA LEU A 143 -8.89 14.53 -9.25
C LEU A 143 -7.75 15.55 -9.30
N PHE A 144 -6.65 15.30 -8.58
CA PHE A 144 -5.48 16.17 -8.56
C PHE A 144 -4.82 16.26 -9.94
N ARG A 145 -4.71 15.14 -10.67
CA ARG A 145 -4.19 15.13 -12.04
C ARG A 145 -5.05 15.97 -12.97
N HIS A 146 -6.38 15.82 -12.92
CA HIS A 146 -7.28 16.66 -13.72
C HIS A 146 -7.16 18.15 -13.36
N GLN A 147 -7.04 18.47 -12.07
CA GLN A 147 -6.85 19.85 -11.63
C GLN A 147 -5.57 20.46 -12.23
N LEU A 148 -4.44 19.75 -12.19
CA LEU A 148 -3.18 20.22 -12.78
C LEU A 148 -3.28 20.40 -14.30
N LEU A 149 -3.93 19.46 -15.00
CA LEU A 149 -4.15 19.58 -16.44
C LEU A 149 -5.01 20.81 -16.79
N MET A 150 -6.04 21.11 -16.00
CA MET A 150 -6.85 22.33 -16.17
C MET A 150 -6.01 23.59 -15.97
N VAL A 151 -5.20 23.66 -14.91
CA VAL A 151 -4.28 24.79 -14.66
C VAL A 151 -3.32 24.98 -15.83
N VAL A 152 -2.68 23.91 -16.30
CA VAL A 152 -1.72 23.98 -17.42
C VAL A 152 -2.39 24.40 -18.72
N SER A 153 -3.60 23.90 -19.00
CA SER A 153 -4.37 24.28 -20.19
C SER A 153 -4.75 25.78 -20.16
N LEU A 154 -5.27 26.26 -19.03
CA LEU A 154 -5.63 27.67 -18.85
C LEU A 154 -4.39 28.58 -18.86
N PHE A 155 -3.27 28.13 -18.32
CA PHE A 155 -2.03 28.88 -18.40
C PHE A 155 -1.53 29.06 -19.84
N LYS A 156 -1.73 28.05 -20.70
CA LYS A 156 -1.44 28.19 -22.14
C LYS A 156 -2.40 29.19 -22.80
N LEU A 157 -3.68 29.19 -22.43
CA LEU A 157 -4.68 30.15 -22.90
C LEU A 157 -4.22 31.60 -22.64
N PHE A 158 -3.72 31.94 -21.44
CA PHE A 158 -3.20 33.30 -21.17
C PHE A 158 -2.04 33.73 -22.04
N ARG A 159 -1.20 32.78 -22.43
CA ARG A 159 -0.03 33.06 -23.24
C ARG A 159 -0.36 33.14 -24.73
N GLY A 160 -1.65 33.09 -25.10
CA GLY A 160 -2.06 33.04 -26.50
C GLY A 160 -1.65 31.73 -27.19
N LYS A 161 -1.55 30.63 -26.43
CA LYS A 161 -1.03 29.34 -26.92
C LYS A 161 -2.10 28.27 -26.90
N ARG A 162 -2.33 27.62 -28.05
CA ARG A 162 -3.28 26.51 -28.23
C ARG A 162 -2.53 25.21 -28.50
N SER A 163 -2.83 24.16 -27.74
CA SER A 163 -2.31 22.82 -28.03
C SER A 163 -3.07 22.22 -29.21
N ASN A 164 -2.38 21.79 -30.26
CA ASN A 164 -2.96 21.15 -31.42
C ASN A 164 -2.71 19.63 -31.37
N PRO A 165 -3.69 18.80 -30.96
CA PRO A 165 -3.50 17.35 -30.84
C PRO A 165 -3.25 16.68 -32.20
N LEU A 166 -3.71 17.26 -33.32
CA LEU A 166 -3.51 16.71 -34.66
C LEU A 166 -2.05 16.78 -35.15
N ARG A 167 -1.27 17.74 -34.62
CA ARG A 167 0.14 17.96 -35.02
C ARG A 167 1.13 17.87 -33.86
N GLY A 168 0.67 17.49 -32.66
CA GLY A 168 1.51 17.35 -31.47
C GLY A 168 2.28 18.60 -31.04
N ARG A 169 1.84 19.80 -31.46
CA ARG A 169 2.56 21.08 -31.26
C ARG A 169 1.69 22.14 -30.60
N VAL A 170 2.32 23.17 -30.03
CA VAL A 170 1.64 24.31 -29.42
C VAL A 170 1.75 25.51 -30.35
N ASP A 171 0.60 25.99 -30.85
CA ASP A 171 0.48 27.06 -31.84
C ASP A 171 0.07 28.37 -31.16
N SER A 172 0.57 29.51 -31.65
CA SER A 172 0.04 30.82 -31.27
C SER A 172 -1.37 30.98 -31.85
N TRP A 173 -2.32 31.40 -31.03
CA TRP A 173 -3.71 31.64 -31.43
C TRP A 173 -4.14 33.02 -30.95
N ASP A 174 -4.82 33.74 -31.81
CA ASP A 174 -5.38 35.06 -31.48
C ASP A 174 -6.71 34.84 -30.77
N TYR A 175 -6.74 35.16 -29.47
CA TYR A 175 -7.93 35.01 -28.63
C TYR A 175 -8.57 36.38 -28.43
N ASP A 176 -9.90 36.45 -28.56
CA ASP A 176 -10.64 37.66 -28.24
C ASP A 176 -10.45 38.06 -26.76
N VAL A 177 -10.52 39.36 -26.50
CA VAL A 177 -10.31 39.93 -25.16
C VAL A 177 -11.26 39.31 -24.13
N ASP A 178 -12.52 39.08 -24.51
CA ASP A 178 -13.53 38.47 -23.65
C ASP A 178 -13.17 37.02 -23.26
N GLN A 179 -12.62 36.26 -24.20
CA GLN A 179 -12.18 34.88 -23.96
C GLN A 179 -10.97 34.84 -23.02
N LEU A 180 -10.03 35.77 -23.18
CA LEU A 180 -8.88 35.91 -22.28
C LEU A 180 -9.33 36.31 -20.86
N PHE A 181 -10.33 37.19 -20.75
CA PHE A 181 -10.88 37.60 -19.47
C PHE A 181 -11.58 36.45 -18.74
N LEU A 182 -12.45 35.69 -19.43
CA LEU A 182 -13.11 34.50 -18.88
C LEU A 182 -12.07 33.45 -18.45
N GLY A 183 -11.05 33.23 -19.27
CA GLY A 183 -9.92 32.39 -18.93
C GLY A 183 -9.30 32.80 -17.60
N THR A 184 -9.07 34.11 -17.40
CA THR A 184 -8.37 34.68 -16.23
C THR A 184 -9.11 34.39 -14.95
N ILE A 185 -10.43 34.58 -14.97
CA ILE A 185 -11.31 34.27 -13.84
C ILE A 185 -11.27 32.76 -13.54
N LEU A 186 -11.39 31.90 -14.57
CA LEU A 186 -11.39 30.46 -14.38
C LEU A 186 -10.05 29.96 -13.83
N PHE A 187 -8.94 30.48 -14.34
CA PHE A 187 -7.61 30.15 -13.81
C PHE A 187 -7.45 30.57 -12.37
N ALA A 188 -7.84 31.80 -12.02
CA ALA A 188 -7.77 32.26 -10.64
C ALA A 188 -8.57 31.31 -9.73
N LEU A 189 -9.79 30.94 -10.12
CA LEU A 189 -10.62 29.99 -9.37
C LEU A 189 -9.96 28.62 -9.21
N VAL A 190 -9.47 28.02 -10.29
CA VAL A 190 -8.83 26.70 -10.29
C VAL A 190 -7.50 26.73 -9.50
N ALA A 191 -6.73 27.81 -9.62
CA ALA A 191 -5.49 28.02 -8.87
C ALA A 191 -5.75 28.18 -7.36
N PHE A 192 -6.82 28.87 -6.95
CA PHE A 192 -7.22 28.96 -5.54
C PHE A 192 -7.77 27.65 -4.97
N ILE A 193 -8.32 26.78 -5.82
CA ILE A 193 -8.77 25.44 -5.43
C ILE A 193 -7.59 24.47 -5.26
N LEU A 194 -6.51 24.65 -6.02
CA LEU A 194 -5.38 23.72 -6.05
C LEU A 194 -4.78 23.39 -4.65
N PRO A 195 -4.54 24.37 -3.74
CA PRO A 195 -4.02 24.09 -2.41
C PRO A 195 -4.95 23.18 -1.59
N THR A 196 -6.27 23.41 -1.69
CA THR A 196 -7.30 22.58 -1.03
C THR A 196 -7.15 21.12 -1.44
N VAL A 197 -7.12 20.84 -2.74
CA VAL A 197 -6.97 19.46 -3.25
C VAL A 197 -5.61 18.87 -2.90
N SER A 198 -4.56 19.68 -2.89
CA SER A 198 -3.20 19.25 -2.56
C SER A 198 -3.11 18.68 -1.14
N VAL A 199 -3.77 19.28 -0.15
CA VAL A 199 -3.77 18.78 1.23
C VAL A 199 -4.38 17.39 1.30
N TYR A 200 -5.57 17.20 0.72
CA TYR A 200 -6.23 15.89 0.66
C TYR A 200 -5.37 14.85 -0.08
N TYR A 201 -4.74 15.26 -1.20
CA TYR A 201 -3.82 14.39 -1.94
C TYR A 201 -2.66 13.91 -1.06
N THR A 202 -1.98 14.82 -0.37
CA THR A 202 -0.84 14.45 0.49
C THR A 202 -1.25 13.51 1.63
N PHE A 203 -2.44 13.70 2.21
CA PHE A 203 -2.95 12.84 3.28
C PHE A 203 -3.19 11.40 2.80
N PHE A 204 -3.91 11.22 1.69
CA PHE A 204 -4.18 9.88 1.16
C PHE A 204 -2.92 9.21 0.60
N VAL A 205 -1.96 9.98 0.06
CA VAL A 205 -0.64 9.47 -0.30
C VAL A 205 0.09 8.93 0.93
N ALA A 206 0.08 9.65 2.05
CA ALA A 206 0.72 9.20 3.29
C ALA A 206 0.12 7.89 3.82
N ILE A 207 -1.22 7.77 3.79
CA ILE A 207 -1.91 6.51 4.13
C ILE A 207 -1.47 5.39 3.17
N GLN A 208 -1.45 5.65 1.87
CA GLN A 208 -1.08 4.64 0.88
C GLN A 208 0.36 4.15 1.07
N ILE A 209 1.29 5.06 1.40
CA ILE A 209 2.67 4.70 1.73
C ILE A 209 2.72 3.84 2.99
N ALA A 210 1.96 4.19 4.04
CA ALA A 210 1.90 3.38 5.26
C ALA A 210 1.38 1.96 5.00
N LEU A 211 0.33 1.82 4.18
CA LEU A 211 -0.20 0.52 3.76
C LEU A 211 0.80 -0.27 2.93
N LEU A 212 1.50 0.38 2.00
CA LEU A 212 2.56 -0.25 1.21
C LEU A 212 3.68 -0.78 2.11
N VAL A 213 4.15 0.03 3.06
CA VAL A 213 5.18 -0.37 4.03
C VAL A 213 4.73 -1.58 4.85
N LEU A 214 3.48 -1.59 5.32
CA LEU A 214 2.93 -2.75 6.03
C LEU A 214 2.94 -4.02 5.16
N HIS A 215 2.52 -3.92 3.90
CA HIS A 215 2.53 -5.08 2.98
C HIS A 215 3.94 -5.59 2.72
N VAL A 216 4.89 -4.69 2.43
CA VAL A 216 6.29 -5.05 2.21
C VAL A 216 6.90 -5.64 3.49
N ALA A 217 6.53 -5.13 4.66
CA ALA A 217 6.97 -5.69 5.95
C ALA A 217 6.47 -7.13 6.15
N LEU A 218 5.20 -7.42 5.85
CA LEU A 218 4.66 -8.79 5.93
C LEU A 218 5.33 -9.73 4.92
N GLN A 219 5.51 -9.29 3.68
CA GLN A 219 6.20 -10.09 2.65
C GLN A 219 7.66 -10.34 3.00
N SER A 220 8.36 -9.32 3.50
CA SER A 220 9.75 -9.46 3.94
C SER A 220 9.89 -10.38 5.14
N LEU A 221 8.94 -10.37 6.08
CA LEU A 221 8.90 -11.35 7.18
C LEU A 221 8.77 -12.78 6.66
N ALA A 222 7.86 -13.02 5.70
CA ALA A 222 7.70 -14.34 5.08
C ALA A 222 8.97 -14.80 4.33
N THR A 223 9.59 -13.91 3.55
CA THR A 223 10.84 -14.21 2.84
C THR A 223 12.00 -14.43 3.80
N CYS A 224 12.07 -13.66 4.88
CA CYS A 224 13.08 -13.81 5.92
C CYS A 224 13.00 -15.20 6.55
N LEU A 225 11.81 -15.66 6.93
CA LEU A 225 11.61 -17.01 7.49
C LEU A 225 12.14 -18.13 6.56
N ASN A 226 11.93 -17.99 5.25
CA ASN A 226 12.37 -18.99 4.27
C ASN A 226 13.85 -18.90 3.89
N HIS A 227 14.46 -17.72 3.97
CA HIS A 227 15.84 -17.50 3.51
C HIS A 227 16.86 -17.35 4.65
N PHE A 228 16.42 -17.25 5.91
CA PHE A 228 17.33 -17.16 7.04
C PHE A 228 18.10 -18.49 7.18
N PRO A 229 19.44 -18.47 7.21
CA PRO A 229 20.25 -19.67 7.33
C PRO A 229 20.26 -20.20 8.77
N LEU A 230 19.08 -20.46 9.35
CA LEU A 230 18.92 -21.04 10.69
C LEU A 230 19.65 -22.37 10.80
N PHE A 231 19.69 -23.14 9.71
CA PHE A 231 20.42 -24.40 9.63
C PHE A 231 21.94 -24.23 9.82
N VAL A 232 22.55 -23.21 9.20
CA VAL A 232 24.00 -22.93 9.33
C VAL A 232 24.33 -22.44 10.74
N LEU A 233 23.43 -21.64 11.33
CA LEU A 233 23.59 -21.11 12.69
C LEU A 233 23.41 -22.20 13.75
N MET A 234 22.43 -23.10 13.55
CA MET A 234 22.22 -24.28 14.39
C MET A 234 23.40 -25.26 14.30
N LEU A 235 23.94 -25.53 13.11
CA LEU A 235 25.13 -26.37 12.95
C LEU A 235 26.38 -25.73 13.57
N ARG A 236 26.54 -24.40 13.48
CA ARG A 236 27.59 -23.66 14.18
C ARG A 236 27.53 -23.82 15.70
N ILE A 237 26.32 -23.83 16.27
CA ILE A 237 26.11 -23.94 17.72
C ILE A 237 26.24 -25.40 18.19
N LYS A 238 25.72 -26.36 17.42
CA LYS A 238 25.68 -27.78 17.81
C LYS A 238 26.97 -28.53 17.50
N ASP A 239 27.75 -28.11 16.51
CA ASP A 239 28.96 -28.83 16.09
C ASP A 239 30.00 -27.87 15.45
N SER A 240 30.70 -27.11 16.28
CA SER A 240 31.69 -26.09 15.85
C SER A 240 32.88 -26.67 15.06
N GLY A 241 33.08 -28.00 15.04
CA GLY A 241 34.28 -28.65 14.51
C GLY A 241 34.22 -29.12 13.05
N ARG A 242 33.07 -29.04 12.37
CA ARG A 242 32.87 -29.74 11.09
C ARG A 242 32.69 -28.86 9.85
N ILE A 243 32.83 -27.54 9.99
CA ILE A 243 32.62 -26.59 8.88
C ILE A 243 33.99 -26.12 8.37
N PRO A 244 34.45 -26.51 7.16
CA PRO A 244 35.64 -25.92 6.56
C PRO A 244 35.38 -24.42 6.37
N GLY A 245 36.22 -23.60 7.02
CA GLY A 245 36.07 -22.16 7.04
C GLY A 245 36.19 -21.55 5.65
N ARG A 246 35.47 -20.41 5.47
CA ARG A 246 35.58 -19.44 4.36
C ARG A 246 34.68 -19.70 3.15
N THR A 247 33.39 -19.39 3.25
CA THR A 247 32.55 -18.89 2.10
C THR A 247 31.21 -18.25 2.50
N SER A 248 30.82 -18.18 3.78
CA SER A 248 29.46 -17.75 4.17
C SER A 248 29.22 -16.23 4.24
N GLU A 249 30.20 -15.38 3.93
CA GLU A 249 30.03 -13.91 4.00
C GLU A 249 29.16 -13.32 2.88
N ILE A 250 28.82 -14.07 1.83
CA ILE A 250 28.25 -13.49 0.59
C ILE A 250 26.70 -13.51 0.52
N LYS A 251 25.98 -14.29 1.37
CA LYS A 251 24.52 -14.44 1.23
C LYS A 251 23.64 -13.43 1.98
N VAL A 252 24.18 -12.64 2.90
CA VAL A 252 23.39 -11.62 3.61
C VAL A 252 23.11 -10.41 2.71
N LEU A 253 24.05 -10.07 1.81
CA LEU A 253 23.85 -8.96 0.87
C LEU A 253 22.81 -9.25 -0.22
N SER A 254 22.61 -10.50 -0.63
CA SER A 254 21.63 -10.82 -1.69
C SER A 254 20.18 -10.56 -1.28
N CYS A 255 19.86 -10.67 0.02
CA CYS A 255 18.51 -10.37 0.52
C CYS A 255 18.22 -8.85 0.52
N LEU A 256 19.25 -8.01 0.69
CA LEU A 256 19.13 -6.55 0.62
C LEU A 256 19.09 -6.05 -0.83
N THR A 257 19.83 -6.67 -1.75
CA THR A 257 19.83 -6.26 -3.17
C THR A 257 18.56 -6.68 -3.93
N TRP A 258 17.93 -7.80 -3.57
CA TRP A 258 16.61 -8.17 -4.11
C TRP A 258 15.50 -7.21 -3.67
N PHE A 259 15.64 -6.63 -2.47
CA PHE A 259 14.70 -5.64 -1.92
C PHE A 259 14.67 -4.33 -2.72
N GLU A 260 15.81 -3.91 -3.29
CA GLU A 260 15.93 -2.72 -4.14
C GLU A 260 15.32 -2.93 -5.54
N VAL A 261 15.45 -4.13 -6.11
CA VAL A 261 14.97 -4.44 -7.47
C VAL A 261 13.44 -4.57 -7.52
N GLU A 262 12.81 -5.16 -6.50
CA GLU A 262 11.35 -5.34 -6.47
C GLU A 262 10.61 -4.03 -6.14
N SER A 263 11.18 -3.20 -5.27
CA SER A 263 10.71 -1.82 -5.03
C SER A 263 10.79 -0.96 -6.29
N CYS A 264 11.85 -1.11 -7.10
CA CYS A 264 11.99 -0.42 -8.38
C CYS A 264 11.02 -0.96 -9.45
N SER A 265 10.79 -2.28 -9.50
CA SER A 265 9.90 -2.92 -10.48
C SER A 265 8.42 -2.53 -10.28
N SER A 266 7.94 -2.46 -9.04
CA SER A 266 6.58 -1.96 -8.75
C SER A 266 6.41 -0.47 -9.05
N SER A 267 7.49 0.32 -8.91
CA SER A 267 7.52 1.74 -9.31
C SER A 267 7.51 1.94 -10.83
N ILE A 268 8.14 1.02 -11.58
CA ILE A 268 8.22 1.06 -13.06
C ILE A 268 6.94 0.51 -13.71
N LEU A 269 6.28 -0.49 -13.10
CA LEU A 269 4.98 -0.99 -13.57
C LEU A 269 3.86 0.03 -13.41
N TYR A 270 3.90 0.89 -12.40
CA TYR A 270 2.98 2.03 -12.30
C TYR A 270 3.30 3.15 -13.32
N LYS A 271 4.57 3.31 -13.72
CA LYS A 271 4.96 4.26 -14.77
C LYS A 271 4.67 3.78 -16.20
N ARG A 272 4.50 2.48 -16.43
CA ARG A 272 4.24 1.92 -17.77
C ARG A 272 2.75 1.93 -18.17
N THR A 273 1.83 2.18 -17.23
CA THR A 273 0.40 2.40 -17.53
C THR A 273 0.04 3.88 -17.77
N GLU A 274 0.99 4.82 -17.62
CA GLU A 274 0.83 6.23 -18.01
C GLU A 274 1.50 6.59 -19.36
N VAL A 275 2.01 5.59 -20.10
CA VAL A 275 2.50 5.78 -21.47
C VAL A 275 1.98 4.66 -22.37
N SER A 276 0.67 4.71 -22.63
CA SER A 276 0.02 4.15 -23.81
C SER A 276 -1.30 4.86 -24.04
#